data_AF-A0A8T3RFB2-F1
#
_entry.id   AF-A0A8T3RFB2-F1
#
_cell.length_a   1.000
_cell.length_b   1.000
_cell.length_c   1.000
_cell.angle_alpha   90.00
_cell.angle_beta   90.00
_cell.angle_gamma   90.00
#
_symmetry.space_group_name_H-M   'P 1'
#
loop_
_entity.id
_entity.type
_entity.pdbx_description
1 polymer ?
#
loop_
_entity_poly.entity_id
_entity_poly.type
_entity_poly.pdbx_seq_one_letter_code
_entity_poly.pdbx_strand_id
1 'polypeptide(L)'
;MTYRVFFDDAEGNTLTLSGFKDLHDDAGVDVLSDTTVLFTKIYRGMVLGDEEGSAEVVASGILRVGMIAFLKQLATFRAEGPTLADRTSALTRFGVFYFGRLWDVYARSLLSSGPF
;
A
#
# COMPACT_ATOMS: atom_id res chain seq x y z
N MET A 1 -2.32 -2.14 10.16
CA MET A 1 -1.59 -0.86 10.01
C MET A 1 -2.58 0.27 9.73
N THR A 2 -2.36 1.48 10.25
CA THR A 2 -3.28 2.63 10.10
C THR A 2 -2.64 3.75 9.27
N TYR A 3 -3.45 4.44 8.48
CA TYR A 3 -3.08 5.51 7.57
C TYR A 3 -3.98 6.72 7.82
N ARG A 4 -3.41 7.92 7.73
CA ARG A 4 -4.17 9.16 7.81
C ARG A 4 -3.65 10.19 6.81
N VAL A 5 -4.57 10.80 6.09
CA VAL A 5 -4.26 11.84 5.10
C VAL A 5 -5.26 12.98 5.28
N PHE A 6 -4.74 14.19 5.41
CA PHE A 6 -5.52 15.42 5.36
C PHE A 6 -5.49 15.96 3.94
N PHE A 7 -6.65 16.32 3.40
CA PHE A 7 -6.78 16.82 2.04
C PHE A 7 -7.98 17.74 1.91
N ASP A 8 -7.96 18.62 0.91
CA ASP A 8 -9.13 19.40 0.53
C ASP A 8 -9.79 18.76 -0.69
N ASP A 9 -11.12 18.76 -0.73
CA ASP A 9 -11.86 18.38 -1.93
C ASP A 9 -11.83 19.48 -3.00
N ALA A 10 -12.47 19.23 -4.14
CA ALA A 10 -12.53 20.18 -5.24
C ALA A 10 -13.28 21.48 -4.91
N GLU A 11 -14.08 21.49 -3.84
CA GLU A 11 -14.82 22.66 -3.35
C GLU A 11 -14.05 23.40 -2.24
N GLY A 12 -12.88 22.90 -1.84
CA GLY A 12 -12.05 23.48 -0.78
C GLY A 12 -12.48 23.06 0.63
N ASN A 13 -13.35 22.05 0.78
CA ASN A 13 -13.67 21.52 2.10
C ASN A 13 -12.51 20.65 2.59
N THR A 14 -12.01 20.93 3.79
CA THR A 14 -11.03 20.07 4.45
C THR A 14 -11.67 18.76 4.89
N LEU A 15 -11.02 17.66 4.56
CA LEU A 15 -11.42 16.30 4.84
C LEU A 15 -10.25 15.49 5.41
N THR A 16 -10.60 14.42 6.13
CA THR A 16 -9.61 13.45 6.63
C THR A 16 -9.94 12.07 6.09
N LEU A 17 -9.00 11.47 5.37
CA LEU A 17 -9.02 10.04 5.06
C LEU A 17 -8.36 9.29 6.22
N SER A 18 -9.10 8.38 6.85
CA SER A 18 -8.55 7.38 7.76
C SER A 18 -8.68 6.01 7.13
N GLY A 19 -7.58 5.29 7.04
CA GLY A 19 -7.54 3.95 6.46
C GLY A 19 -6.85 2.97 7.37
N PHE A 20 -7.25 1.70 7.32
CA PHE A 20 -6.48 0.63 7.93
C PHE A 20 -6.34 -0.55 6.97
N LYS A 21 -5.14 -1.14 7.00
CA LYS A 21 -4.85 -2.44 6.39
C LYS A 21 -4.87 -3.48 7.48
N ASP A 22 -5.67 -4.51 7.26
CA ASP A 22 -5.57 -5.73 8.02
C ASP A 22 -4.50 -6.59 7.38
N LEU A 23 -3.48 -6.98 8.14
CA LEU A 23 -2.35 -7.78 7.65
C LEU A 23 -2.32 -9.04 8.49
N HIS A 24 -2.85 -10.15 7.96
CA HIS A 24 -2.73 -11.45 8.59
C HIS A 24 -1.43 -12.14 8.18
N ASP A 25 -0.81 -12.87 9.12
CA ASP A 25 0.42 -13.65 8.87
C ASP A 25 0.10 -15.07 8.40
N ASP A 26 -0.90 -15.21 7.53
CA ASP A 26 -1.32 -16.50 6.97
C ASP A 26 -0.71 -16.70 5.59
N ALA A 27 0.13 -17.71 5.44
CA ALA A 27 0.72 -18.06 4.15
C ALA A 27 -0.37 -18.61 3.20
N GLY A 28 -0.77 -17.85 2.19
CA GLY A 28 -1.81 -18.26 1.24
C GLY A 28 -2.16 -17.23 0.16
N VAL A 29 -3.22 -17.52 -0.59
CA VAL A 29 -3.77 -16.67 -1.69
C VAL A 29 -4.21 -15.28 -1.17
N ASP A 30 -4.51 -15.16 0.12
CA ASP A 30 -5.10 -13.97 0.74
C ASP A 30 -4.11 -12.84 1.07
N VAL A 31 -2.79 -13.09 1.01
CA VAL A 31 -1.79 -12.04 1.31
C VAL A 31 -1.76 -10.92 0.25
N LEU A 32 -2.19 -11.23 -0.98
CA LEU A 32 -2.43 -10.24 -2.04
C LEU A 32 -3.49 -9.23 -1.62
N SER A 33 -4.63 -9.70 -1.12
CA SER A 33 -5.71 -8.83 -0.65
C SER A 33 -5.22 -7.96 0.51
N ASP A 34 -4.55 -8.55 1.50
CA ASP A 34 -4.14 -7.84 2.72
C ASP A 34 -3.22 -6.64 2.44
N THR A 35 -2.34 -6.79 1.45
CA THR A 35 -1.41 -5.71 1.08
C THR A 35 -1.98 -4.69 0.10
N THR A 36 -3.02 -5.05 -0.66
CA THR A 36 -3.62 -4.22 -1.71
C THR A 36 -4.98 -3.63 -1.35
N VAL A 37 -5.56 -4.03 -0.22
CA VAL A 37 -6.85 -3.55 0.29
C VAL A 37 -6.62 -2.52 1.40
N LEU A 38 -7.34 -1.40 1.36
CA LEU A 38 -7.39 -0.41 2.42
C LEU A 38 -8.84 -0.10 2.76
N PHE A 39 -9.27 -0.49 3.97
CA PHE A 39 -10.56 -0.11 4.51
C PHE A 39 -10.51 1.35 4.90
N THR A 40 -11.40 2.16 4.35
CA THR A 40 -11.28 3.61 4.37
C THR A 40 -12.58 4.28 4.83
N LYS A 41 -12.43 5.29 5.69
CA LYS A 41 -13.46 6.29 5.99
C LYS A 41 -12.93 7.68 5.64
N ILE A 42 -13.84 8.54 5.17
CA ILE A 42 -13.58 9.96 4.98
C ILE A 42 -14.43 10.71 5.99
N TYR A 43 -13.79 11.59 6.74
CA TYR A 43 -14.41 12.44 7.75
C TYR A 43 -14.43 13.89 7.29
N ARG A 44 -15.43 14.64 7.77
CA ARG A 44 -15.47 16.10 7.61
C ARG A 44 -14.44 16.76 8.53
N GLY A 45 -13.66 17.69 7.98
CA GLY A 45 -12.65 18.45 8.72
C GLY A 45 -11.34 17.68 8.94
N MET A 46 -10.44 18.31 9.69
CA MET A 46 -9.19 17.70 10.16
C MET A 46 -9.48 16.92 11.44
N VAL A 47 -9.39 15.60 11.37
CA VAL A 47 -9.74 14.68 12.47
C VAL A 47 -8.52 13.89 12.88
N LEU A 48 -8.14 13.97 14.15
CA LEU A 48 -7.06 13.19 14.74
C LEU A 48 -7.55 11.79 15.14
N GLY A 49 -6.61 10.88 15.42
CA GLY A 49 -6.93 9.47 15.61
C GLY A 49 -7.83 9.17 16.81
N ASP A 50 -7.74 9.98 17.87
CA ASP A 50 -8.56 9.92 19.08
C ASP A 50 -9.96 10.54 18.91
N GLU A 51 -10.16 11.35 17.86
CA GLU A 51 -11.41 12.07 17.59
C GLU A 51 -12.37 11.30 16.67
N GLU A 52 -11.89 10.22 16.03
CA GLU A 52 -12.64 9.46 15.02
C GLU A 52 -13.98 8.90 15.51
N GLY A 53 -14.10 8.60 16.81
CA GLY A 53 -15.30 8.03 17.41
C GLY A 53 -16.50 8.99 17.40
N SER A 54 -16.25 10.29 17.37
CA SER A 54 -17.27 11.34 17.37
C SER A 54 -17.34 12.12 16.05
N ALA A 55 -16.42 11.86 15.11
CA ALA A 55 -16.32 12.60 13.86
C ALA A 55 -17.41 12.22 12.84
N GLU A 56 -17.86 13.20 12.06
CA GLU A 56 -18.84 13.00 10.98
C GLU A 56 -18.20 12.24 9.82
N VAL A 57 -18.69 11.03 9.53
CA VAL A 57 -18.30 10.25 8.36
C VAL A 57 -19.09 10.74 7.14
N VAL A 58 -18.39 11.25 6.13
CA VAL A 58 -19.00 11.70 4.87
C VAL A 58 -18.96 10.63 3.78
N ALA A 59 -18.02 9.69 3.86
CA ALA A 59 -17.95 8.53 2.98
C ALA A 59 -17.23 7.35 3.63
N SER A 60 -17.50 6.14 3.14
CA SER A 60 -16.73 4.95 3.49
C SER A 60 -16.61 4.02 2.29
N GLY A 61 -15.53 3.26 2.22
CA GLY A 61 -15.27 2.37 1.10
C GLY A 61 -14.00 1.56 1.25
N ILE A 62 -13.76 0.70 0.28
CA ILE A 62 -12.58 -0.16 0.22
C ILE A 62 -11.76 0.24 -1.00
N LEU A 63 -10.55 0.76 -0.76
CA LEU A 63 -9.61 1.04 -1.84
C LEU A 63 -8.85 -0.24 -2.16
N ARG A 64 -8.77 -0.57 -3.45
CA ARG A 64 -8.05 -1.75 -3.94
C ARG A 64 -7.02 -1.33 -4.98
N VAL A 65 -5.78 -1.76 -4.79
CA VAL A 65 -4.72 -1.60 -5.78
C VAL A 65 -4.59 -2.88 -6.58
N GLY A 66 -4.95 -2.85 -7.86
CA GLY A 66 -4.75 -4.02 -8.73
C GLY A 66 -3.27 -4.33 -8.94
N MET A 67 -2.95 -5.59 -9.24
CA MET A 67 -1.58 -6.08 -9.44
C MET A 67 -0.77 -5.21 -10.43
N ILE A 68 -1.37 -4.81 -11.55
CA ILE A 68 -0.68 -3.96 -12.54
C ILE A 68 -0.36 -2.58 -11.97
N ALA A 69 -1.27 -1.97 -11.21
CA ALA A 69 -1.03 -0.67 -10.57
C ALA A 69 0.05 -0.77 -9.50
N PHE A 70 0.06 -1.87 -8.74
CA PHE A 70 1.09 -2.17 -7.77
C PHE A 70 2.47 -2.33 -8.44
N LEU A 71 2.59 -3.12 -9.51
CA LEU A 71 3.86 -3.24 -10.25
C LEU A 71 4.35 -1.91 -10.83
N LYS A 72 3.43 -1.05 -11.31
CA LYS A 72 3.78 0.31 -11.75
C LYS A 72 4.35 1.14 -10.60
N GLN A 73 3.80 1.02 -9.40
CA GLN A 73 4.33 1.68 -8.21
C GLN A 73 5.73 1.14 -7.85
N LEU A 74 5.99 -0.16 -8.01
CA LEU A 74 7.35 -0.68 -7.80
C LEU A 74 8.36 -0.10 -8.78
N ALA A 75 7.96 0.16 -10.02
CA ALA A 75 8.82 0.79 -11.02
C ALA A 75 9.18 2.26 -10.69
N THR A 76 8.53 2.89 -9.71
CA THR A 76 8.87 4.26 -9.28
C THR A 76 9.96 4.31 -8.22
N PHE A 77 10.40 3.19 -7.66
CA PHE A 77 11.51 3.20 -6.70
C PHE A 77 12.77 3.77 -7.33
N ARG A 78 13.46 4.61 -6.57
CA ARG A 78 14.75 5.22 -6.90
C ARG A 78 15.68 4.98 -5.74
N ALA A 79 16.96 4.76 -6.04
CA ALA A 79 18.00 4.64 -5.03
C ALA A 79 18.98 5.80 -5.17
N GLU A 80 19.42 6.31 -4.03
CA GLU A 80 20.45 7.33 -3.94
C GLU A 80 21.81 6.69 -3.62
N GLY A 81 22.88 7.29 -4.14
CA GLY A 81 24.22 6.75 -3.98
C GLY A 81 25.29 7.64 -4.63
N PRO A 82 26.55 7.55 -4.16
CA PRO A 82 27.67 8.37 -4.65
C PRO A 82 27.93 8.16 -6.15
N THR A 83 27.77 6.93 -6.63
CA THR A 83 27.95 6.59 -8.05
C THR A 83 26.69 5.98 -8.66
N LEU A 84 26.63 5.92 -10.00
CA LEU A 84 25.57 5.19 -10.70
C LEU A 84 25.57 3.69 -10.35
N ALA A 85 26.75 3.10 -10.15
CA ALA A 85 26.88 1.69 -9.76
C ALA A 85 26.31 1.43 -8.35
N ASP A 86 26.50 2.36 -7.42
CA ASP A 86 25.94 2.23 -6.06
C ASP A 86 24.41 2.28 -6.09
N ARG A 87 23.84 3.19 -6.89
CA ARG A 87 22.39 3.33 -7.07
C ARG A 87 21.77 2.07 -7.69
N THR A 88 22.37 1.54 -8.75
CA THR A 88 21.87 0.33 -9.40
C THR A 88 22.03 -0.89 -8.52
N SER A 89 23.14 -1.01 -7.79
CA SER A 89 23.36 -2.07 -6.80
C SER A 89 22.33 -2.02 -5.67
N ALA A 90 22.07 -0.84 -5.10
CA ALA A 90 21.07 -0.64 -4.06
C ALA A 90 19.66 -1.00 -4.55
N LEU A 91 19.27 -0.53 -5.74
CA LEU A 91 17.98 -0.87 -6.35
C LEU A 91 17.85 -2.37 -6.63
N THR A 92 18.94 -3.02 -7.07
CA THR A 92 18.97 -4.48 -7.33
C THR A 92 18.85 -5.26 -6.04
N ARG A 93 19.56 -4.89 -4.97
CA ARG A 93 19.47 -5.55 -3.65
C ARG A 93 18.08 -5.39 -3.04
N PHE A 94 17.51 -4.19 -3.13
CA PHE A 94 16.13 -3.94 -2.74
C PHE A 94 15.18 -4.81 -3.57
N GLY A 95 15.38 -4.84 -4.90
CA GLY A 95 14.62 -5.67 -5.82
C GLY A 95 14.68 -7.15 -5.44
N VAL A 96 15.85 -7.72 -5.21
CA VAL A 96 16.01 -9.15 -4.82
C VAL A 96 15.37 -9.43 -3.46
N PHE A 97 15.58 -8.57 -2.46
CA PHE A 97 14.97 -8.72 -1.14
C PHE A 97 13.44 -8.67 -1.22
N TYR A 98 12.93 -7.67 -1.94
CA TYR A 98 11.51 -7.40 -2.06
C TYR A 98 10.84 -8.43 -2.98
N PHE A 99 11.34 -8.64 -4.21
CA PHE A 99 10.83 -9.63 -5.16
C PHE A 99 11.01 -11.07 -4.71
N GLY A 100 12.05 -11.43 -3.96
CA GLY A 100 12.18 -12.76 -3.37
C GLY A 100 11.04 -13.05 -2.39
N ARG A 101 10.80 -12.13 -1.45
CA ARG A 101 9.66 -12.22 -0.52
C ARG A 101 8.31 -12.10 -1.23
N LEU A 102 8.22 -11.28 -2.27
CA LEU A 102 7.03 -11.19 -3.11
C LEU A 102 6.79 -12.49 -3.88
N TRP A 103 7.80 -13.14 -4.43
CA TRP A 103 7.61 -14.36 -5.21
C TRP A 103 7.05 -15.48 -4.33
N ASP A 104 7.62 -15.62 -3.12
CA ASP A 104 7.16 -16.57 -2.10
C ASP A 104 5.68 -16.36 -1.73
N VAL A 105 5.22 -15.11 -1.72
CA VAL A 105 3.89 -14.72 -1.26
C VAL A 105 2.87 -14.60 -2.40
N TYR A 106 3.28 -14.06 -3.56
CA TYR A 106 2.37 -13.60 -4.62
C TYR A 106 2.44 -14.46 -5.88
N ALA A 107 3.60 -15.01 -6.26
CA ALA A 107 3.75 -15.76 -7.51
C ALA A 107 3.25 -17.21 -7.40
N ARG A 108 3.44 -17.85 -6.24
CA ARG A 108 2.88 -19.19 -5.96
C ARG A 108 1.35 -19.25 -6.00
N SER A 109 0.67 -18.15 -5.71
CA SER A 109 -0.80 -18.08 -5.73
C SER A 109 -1.38 -17.86 -7.14
N LEU A 110 -0.61 -17.23 -8.04
CA LEU A 110 -1.06 -16.83 -9.39
C LEU A 110 -0.57 -17.78 -10.49
N LEU A 111 0.54 -18.48 -10.29
CA LEU A 111 1.11 -19.43 -11.24
C LEU A 111 1.23 -20.79 -10.56
N SER A 112 0.49 -21.80 -11.05
CA SER A 112 0.60 -23.20 -10.59
C SER A 112 1.97 -23.82 -10.84
N SER A 113 2.91 -23.09 -11.44
CA SER A 113 4.29 -23.49 -11.66
C SER A 113 5.18 -22.24 -11.70
N GLY A 114 6.11 -22.14 -10.77
CA GLY A 114 7.21 -21.17 -10.80
C GLY A 114 8.48 -21.80 -11.38
N PRO A 115 9.43 -21.02 -11.92
CA PRO A 115 10.63 -21.57 -12.53
C PRO A 115 11.72 -21.81 -11.48
N PHE A 116 11.39 -22.37 -10.31
CA PHE A 116 12.32 -22.95 -9.34
C PHE A 116 11.58 -23.93 -8.43
#